data_AF-A0A2B7GTT5-F1
#
_entry.id   AF-A0A2B7GTT5-F1
#
_cell.length_a   1.000
_cell.length_b   1.000
_cell.length_c   1.000
_cell.angle_alpha   90.00
_cell.angle_beta   90.00
_cell.angle_gamma   90.00
#
_symmetry.space_group_name_H-M   'P 1'
#
loop_
_entity.id
_entity.type
_entity.pdbx_description
1 polymer ?
#
loop_
_entity_poly.entity_id
_entity_poly.type
_entity_poly.pdbx_seq_one_letter_code
_entity_poly.pdbx_strand_id
1 'polypeptide(L)' 'MEPSVESTETSNDRLEELQAEIRRETGRTVPKSVILEQIIRDASESKDEVIELFRDDLEP' A
#
# COMPACT_ATOMS: atom_id res chain seq x y z
N MET A 1 11.76 15.17 -6.54
CA MET A 1 11.09 14.26 -7.48
C MET A 1 10.62 13.10 -6.63
N GLU A 2 9.37 13.15 -6.16
CA GLU A 2 8.79 12.03 -5.44
C GLU A 2 8.60 10.91 -6.47
N PRO A 3 9.03 9.66 -6.20
CA PRO A 3 8.83 8.58 -7.16
C PRO A 3 7.33 8.45 -7.37
N SER A 4 6.86 8.78 -8.58
CA SER A 4 5.49 8.53 -8.97
C SER A 4 5.34 7.02 -8.96
N VAL A 5 4.63 6.48 -7.97
CA VAL A 5 4.41 5.04 -7.85
C VAL A 5 3.57 4.63 -9.06
N GLU A 6 4.20 4.05 -10.08
CA GLU A 6 3.46 3.33 -11.12
C GLU A 6 2.85 2.11 -10.44
N SER A 7 1.61 2.26 -9.99
CA SER A 7 0.84 1.17 -9.44
C SER A 7 0.66 0.14 -10.55
N THR A 8 1.32 -1.01 -10.41
CA THR A 8 1.12 -2.15 -11.33
C THR A 8 -0.38 -2.47 -11.41
N GLU A 9 -0.84 -3.05 -12.52
CA GLU A 9 -2.26 -3.44 -12.67
C GLU A 9 -2.74 -4.26 -11.46
N THR A 10 -1.89 -5.15 -10.94
CA THR A 10 -2.14 -5.94 -9.73
C THR A 10 -2.36 -5.09 -8.46
N SER A 11 -1.58 -4.02 -8.26
CA SER A 11 -1.79 -3.12 -7.12
C SER A 11 -3.09 -2.33 -7.25
N ASN A 12 -3.50 -1.98 -8.47
CA ASN A 12 -4.76 -1.27 -8.73
C ASN A 12 -5.99 -2.13 -8.41
N ASP A 13 -6.00 -3.40 -8.83
CA ASP A 13 -7.08 -4.34 -8.53
C ASP A 13 -7.25 -4.52 -7.01
N ARG A 14 -6.15 -4.71 -6.29
CA ARG A 14 -6.19 -4.90 -4.84
C ARG A 14 -6.69 -3.66 -4.10
N LEU A 15 -6.33 -2.47 -4.58
CA LEU A 15 -6.85 -1.21 -4.04
C LEU A 15 -8.35 -1.03 -4.33
N GLU A 16 -8.86 -1.53 -5.46
CA GLU A 16 -10.31 -1.51 -5.75
C GLU A 16 -11.11 -2.43 -4.85
N GLU A 17 -10.59 -3.64 -4.60
CA GLU A 17 -11.17 -4.58 -3.66
C GLU A 17 -11.27 -3.94 -2.26
N LEU A 18 -10.16 -3.42 -1.75
CA LEU A 18 -10.11 -2.71 -0.47
C LEU A 18 -11.07 -1.51 -0.43
N GLN A 19 -11.12 -0.71 -1.49
CA GLN A 19 -12.04 0.42 -1.58
C GLN A 19 -13.51 -0.03 -1.53
N ALA A 20 -13.85 -1.15 -2.17
CA ALA A 20 -15.19 -1.71 -2.15
C ALA A 20 -15.56 -2.25 -0.76
N GLU A 21 -14.63 -2.89 -0.06
CA GLU A 21 -14.79 -3.36 1.31
C GLU A 21 -14.98 -2.19 2.29
N ILE A 22 -14.11 -1.18 2.23
CA ILE A 22 -14.23 0.04 3.04
C ILE A 22 -15.60 0.70 2.82
N ARG A 23 -16.05 0.79 1.56
CA ARG A 23 -17.38 1.34 1.25
C ARG A 23 -18.50 0.47 1.82
N ARG A 24 -18.37 -0.85 1.77
CA ARG A 24 -19.37 -1.80 2.31
C ARG A 24 -19.48 -1.68 3.83
N GLU A 25 -18.35 -1.61 4.54
CA GLU A 25 -18.35 -1.61 6.01
C GLU A 25 -18.61 -0.23 6.62
N THR A 26 -18.04 0.82 6.01
CA THR A 26 -18.09 2.18 6.59
C THR A 26 -19.10 3.10 5.91
N GLY A 27 -19.61 2.71 4.73
CA GLY A 27 -20.46 3.55 3.89
C GLY A 27 -19.73 4.71 3.21
N ARG A 28 -18.40 4.81 3.35
CA ARG A 28 -17.60 5.92 2.80
C ARG A 28 -16.81 5.49 1.57
N THR A 29 -16.82 6.33 0.54
CA THR A 29 -15.92 6.17 -0.61
C THR A 29 -14.63 6.92 -0.33
N VAL A 30 -13.53 6.18 -0.25
CA VAL A 30 -12.18 6.72 -0.04
C VAL A 30 -11.39 6.57 -1.35
N PRO A 31 -10.61 7.57 -1.79
CA PRO A 31 -9.78 7.42 -2.98
C PRO A 31 -8.64 6.43 -2.76
N LYS A 32 -8.29 5.67 -3.79
CA LYS A 32 -7.19 4.67 -3.77
C LYS A 32 -5.88 5.22 -3.21
N SER A 33 -5.54 6.46 -3.52
CA SER A 33 -4.31 7.12 -3.03
C SER A 33 -4.27 7.22 -1.51
N VAL A 34 -5.40 7.52 -0.86
CA VAL A 34 -5.50 7.60 0.61
C VAL A 34 -5.38 6.22 1.24
N ILE A 35 -5.97 5.19 0.62
CA ILE A 35 -5.82 3.80 1.07
C ILE A 35 -4.35 3.37 0.99
N LEU A 36 -3.69 3.67 -0.13
CA LEU A 36 -2.28 3.34 -0.34
C LEU A 36 -1.37 4.09 0.65
N GLU A 37 -1.58 5.39 0.84
CA GLU A 37 -0.80 6.19 1.79
C GLU A 37 -0.93 5.66 3.22
N GLN A 38 -2.13 5.23 3.62
CA GLN A 38 -2.37 4.64 4.92
C GLN A 38 -1.62 3.30 5.10
N ILE A 39 -1.67 2.42 4.10
CA ILE A 39 -0.96 1.12 4.13
C ILE A 39 0.55 1.34 4.18
N ILE A 40 1.07 2.28 3.38
CA ILE A 40 2.50 2.63 3.38
C ILE A 40 2.90 3.19 4.74
N ARG A 41 2.07 4.06 5.34
CA ARG A 41 2.35 4.62 6.66
C ARG A 41 2.40 3.53 7.73
N ASP A 42 1.41 2.64 7.76
CA ASP A 42 1.34 1.53 8.70
C ASP A 42 2.56 0.60 8.58
N ALA A 43 2.94 0.25 7.35
CA ALA A 43 4.16 -0.52 7.08
C ALA A 43 5.44 0.26 7.45
N SER A 44 5.49 1.57 7.18
CA SER A 44 6.67 2.41 7.46
C SER A 44 6.84 2.71 8.95
N GLU A 45 5.80 2.61 9.76
CA GLU A 45 5.92 2.66 11.23
C GLU A 45 6.73 1.45 11.74
N SER A 46 6.77 0.34 10.99
CA SER A 46 7.70 -0.78 11.16
C SER A 46 8.88 -0.69 10.19
N LYS A 47 9.54 0.46 10.13
CA LYS A 47 10.65 0.76 9.20
C LYS A 47 11.74 -0.32 9.19
N ASP A 48 12.06 -0.90 10.34
CA ASP A 48 13.06 -1.96 10.45
C ASP A 48 12.60 -3.25 9.74
N GLU A 49 11.35 -3.66 9.90
CA GLU A 49 10.78 -4.86 9.24
C GLU A 49 10.71 -4.69 7.72
N VAL A 50 10.37 -3.49 7.24
CA VAL A 50 10.38 -3.19 5.80
C VAL A 50 11.80 -3.26 5.25
N ILE A 51 12.79 -2.72 5.96
CA ILE A 51 14.19 -2.79 5.53
C ILE A 51 14.70 -4.24 5.56
N GLU A 52 14.29 -5.04 6.55
CA GLU A 52 14.66 -6.45 6.66
C GLU A 52 14.14 -7.30 5.50
N LEU A 53 12.91 -7.06 5.02
CA LEU A 53 12.34 -7.75 3.85
C LEU A 53 13.19 -7.61 2.57
N PHE A 54 13.89 -6.50 2.40
CA PHE A 54 14.78 -6.26 1.25
C PHE A 54 16.25 -6.54 1.55
N ARG A 55 16.61 -6.81 2.80
CA ARG A 55 17.97 -7.23 3.18
C ARG A 55 18.21 -8.71 2.96
N ASP A 56 17.19 -9.55 3.15
CA ASP A 56 17.32 -11.01 2.97
C ASP A 56 17.43 -11.42 1.49
N ASP A 57 16.89 -10.60 0.57
CA ASP A 57 17.01 -10.81 -0.90
C ASP A 57 18.36 -10.33 -1.47
N LEU A 58 19.20 -9.71 -0.64
CA LEU A 58 20.51 -9.17 -1.01
C LEU A 58 21.64 -10.03 -0.43
N GLU A 59 21.59 -11.34 -0.66
CA GLU A 59 22.79 -12.18 -0.55
C GLU A 59 23.78 -11.84 -1.71
N PRO A 60 25.10 -11.87 -1.47
CA PRO A 60 26.14 -11.20 -2.28
C PRO A 60 26.37 -11.72 -3.70
#